data_AF-A0A938LL47-F1
#
_entry.id   AF-A0A938LL47-F1
#
_cell.length_a   1.000
_cell.length_b   1.000
_cell.length_c   1.000
_cell.angle_alpha   90.00
_cell.angle_beta   90.00
_cell.angle_gamma   90.00
#
_symmetry.space_group_name_H-M   'P 1'
#
loop_
_entity.id
_entity.type
_entity.pdbx_description
1 polymer ?
#
loop_
_entity_poly.entity_id
_entity_poly.type
_entity_poly.pdbx_seq_one_letter_code
_entity_poly.pdbx_strand_id
1 'polypeptide(L)'
;MEPLVIGPAEGGAPGTLHWAQRYTRRGWSVVPISHQSKNPGIKGWQQMRLSEADLPQHFPGGPQNIGILTGEPSGWVVDVDLDHPRAIELADELLPPTPAVFGRPGKMRSHRLYRVSGPVATTKKKSKSAGMILELRSTGCQTVVPPSTHESGEPIAWETDGAEPAAVDPETLRAIVEDIGNTVLTELGEKAAPKLRKDRRSCPMQPHPPQAAPSAPRAERCRNALRRMRMTDHKDGSARLFAAACRCVEHDLADNEALTCIRTYACEQPFQREWSDGEMLQRLRQAEHRCVRGEALQADAAGLARLGARDPDTGRLVLSPRRTLPTAEAFVRQFHMHPDGRTLPSYAGLLLEWRDNRYVEVEDETLRQRLHPWLHDALRYVYNKATGEMELADFEANPGTVKGALETIRAHVHVPAAVTPPAWLNQDAAQPPASEVLFGKTWNLHIPTGRVFPATPALFTTSAL
;
A
#
# COMPACT_ATOMS: atom_id res chain seq x y z
N MET A 1 -65.71 16.55 -10.22
CA MET A 1 -64.83 15.98 -9.19
C MET A 1 -64.81 14.48 -9.43
N GLU A 2 -63.90 14.04 -10.30
CA GLU A 2 -63.62 12.61 -10.48
C GLU A 2 -62.64 12.15 -9.39
N PRO A 3 -62.81 10.95 -8.82
CA PRO A 3 -61.90 10.46 -7.80
C PRO A 3 -60.57 10.04 -8.43
N LEU A 4 -59.50 10.59 -7.88
CA LEU A 4 -58.12 10.26 -8.19
C LEU A 4 -57.87 8.77 -7.84
N VAL A 5 -57.66 7.94 -8.86
CA VAL A 5 -57.19 6.56 -8.68
C VAL A 5 -55.73 6.64 -8.23
N ILE A 6 -55.50 6.47 -6.93
CA ILE A 6 -54.16 6.31 -6.36
C ILE A 6 -53.69 4.90 -6.73
N GLY A 7 -52.74 4.81 -7.67
CA GLY A 7 -52.03 3.58 -7.98
C GLY A 7 -51.25 3.05 -6.77
N PRO A 8 -50.94 1.74 -6.71
CA PRO A 8 -50.35 1.13 -5.54
C PRO A 8 -48.97 1.75 -5.22
N ALA A 9 -48.70 1.93 -3.93
CA ALA A 9 -47.41 2.36 -3.42
C ALA A 9 -46.31 1.35 -3.83
N GLU A 10 -45.38 1.76 -4.69
CA GLU A 10 -44.25 0.93 -5.11
C GLU A 10 -43.20 0.84 -3.99
N GLY A 11 -43.38 -0.13 -3.10
CA GLY A 11 -42.36 -0.63 -2.17
C GLY A 11 -41.73 -1.94 -2.65
N GLY A 12 -41.62 -2.15 -3.98
CA GLY A 12 -40.96 -3.31 -4.57
C GLY A 12 -39.46 -3.08 -4.75
N ALA A 13 -38.65 -4.13 -4.60
CA ALA A 13 -37.24 -4.05 -4.97
C ALA A 13 -37.10 -3.61 -6.44
N PRO A 14 -36.19 -2.68 -6.78
CA PRO A 14 -36.06 -2.18 -8.14
C PRO A 14 -35.78 -3.33 -9.13
N GLY A 15 -36.57 -3.40 -10.20
CA GLY A 15 -36.49 -4.44 -11.22
C GLY A 15 -35.16 -4.45 -11.99
N THR A 16 -34.92 -5.51 -12.76
CA THR A 16 -33.67 -5.72 -13.52
C THR A 16 -33.33 -4.57 -14.48
N LEU A 17 -34.34 -3.92 -15.07
CA LEU A 17 -34.18 -2.73 -15.92
C LEU A 17 -33.47 -1.58 -15.19
N HIS A 18 -33.89 -1.27 -13.96
CA HIS A 18 -33.28 -0.21 -13.16
C HIS A 18 -31.79 -0.48 -12.91
N TRP A 19 -31.43 -1.73 -12.63
CA TRP A 19 -30.04 -2.14 -12.43
C TRP A 19 -29.23 -2.11 -13.72
N ALA A 20 -29.80 -2.54 -14.84
CA ALA A 20 -29.16 -2.44 -16.16
C ALA A 20 -28.85 -0.98 -16.52
N GLN A 21 -29.78 -0.05 -16.23
CA GLN A 21 -29.55 1.39 -16.39
C GLN A 21 -28.43 1.89 -15.49
N ARG A 22 -28.43 1.48 -14.21
CA ARG A 22 -27.38 1.85 -13.25
C ARG A 22 -25.98 1.42 -13.73
N TYR A 23 -25.82 0.19 -14.22
CA TYR A 23 -24.54 -0.28 -14.76
C TYR A 23 -24.13 0.44 -16.04
N THR A 24 -25.08 0.69 -16.94
CA THR A 24 -24.82 1.44 -18.17
C THR A 24 -24.32 2.86 -17.87
N ARG A 25 -24.91 3.54 -16.88
CA ARG A 25 -24.46 4.87 -16.42
C ARG A 25 -23.07 4.87 -15.76
N ARG A 26 -22.58 3.72 -15.28
CA ARG A 26 -21.18 3.54 -14.83
C ARG A 26 -20.19 3.29 -15.98
N GLY A 27 -20.69 3.28 -17.22
CA GLY A 27 -19.91 2.94 -18.40
C GLY A 27 -19.68 1.44 -18.55
N TRP A 28 -20.52 0.58 -17.96
CA TRP A 28 -20.42 -0.87 -18.14
C TRP A 28 -21.34 -1.32 -19.28
N SER A 29 -20.81 -2.12 -20.20
CA SER A 29 -21.57 -2.70 -21.30
C SER A 29 -22.40 -3.88 -20.80
N VAL A 30 -23.71 -3.68 -20.63
CA VAL A 30 -24.65 -4.69 -20.12
C VAL A 30 -25.09 -5.66 -21.22
N VAL A 31 -25.29 -6.93 -20.84
CA VAL A 31 -25.84 -8.00 -21.68
C VAL A 31 -27.01 -8.68 -20.95
N PRO A 32 -28.19 -8.82 -21.57
CA PRO A 32 -29.30 -9.55 -20.99
C PRO A 32 -29.01 -11.06 -20.99
N ILE A 33 -29.31 -11.73 -19.89
CA ILE A 33 -29.10 -13.17 -19.73
C ILE A 33 -30.38 -13.79 -19.17
N SER A 34 -30.80 -14.95 -19.69
CA SER A 34 -31.97 -15.65 -19.14
C SER A 34 -31.84 -15.91 -17.63
N HIS A 35 -32.96 -15.90 -16.92
CA HIS A 35 -32.98 -16.15 -15.48
C HIS A 35 -32.25 -17.44 -15.11
N GLN A 36 -31.49 -17.42 -14.01
CA GLN A 36 -30.69 -18.55 -13.51
C GLN A 36 -29.75 -19.16 -14.57
N SER A 37 -29.30 -18.36 -15.54
CA SER A 37 -28.33 -18.76 -16.54
C SER A 37 -27.07 -17.89 -16.48
N LYS A 38 -25.97 -18.42 -17.00
CA LYS A 38 -24.73 -17.68 -17.30
C LYS A 38 -24.51 -17.49 -18.80
N ASN A 39 -25.38 -18.05 -19.64
CA ASN A 39 -25.25 -17.99 -21.09
C ASN A 39 -26.21 -16.92 -21.65
N PRO A 40 -25.70 -15.85 -22.31
CA PRO A 40 -26.56 -14.86 -22.95
C PRO A 40 -27.51 -15.43 -24.01
N GLY A 41 -27.19 -16.58 -24.62
CA GLY A 41 -28.04 -17.21 -25.65
C GLY A 41 -28.15 -16.43 -26.96
N ILE A 42 -27.48 -15.28 -27.07
CA ILE A 42 -27.54 -14.37 -28.23
C ILE A 42 -26.25 -14.51 -29.04
N LYS A 43 -26.34 -14.78 -30.34
CA LYS A 43 -25.17 -14.85 -31.22
C LYS A 43 -24.48 -13.48 -31.28
N GLY A 44 -23.16 -13.44 -31.09
CA GLY A 44 -22.37 -12.20 -31.16
C GLY A 44 -22.51 -11.29 -29.92
N TRP A 45 -22.99 -11.82 -28.79
CA TRP A 45 -23.15 -11.06 -27.53
C TRP A 45 -21.88 -10.30 -27.10
N GLN A 46 -20.68 -10.77 -27.46
CA GLN A 46 -19.40 -10.11 -27.15
C GLN A 46 -19.28 -8.70 -27.75
N GLN A 47 -19.98 -8.44 -28.85
CA GLN A 47 -19.96 -7.16 -29.58
C GLN A 47 -21.14 -6.26 -29.22
N MET A 48 -22.04 -6.72 -28.34
CA MET A 48 -23.22 -5.97 -27.95
C MET A 48 -22.84 -4.69 -27.21
N ARG A 49 -23.47 -3.57 -27.58
CA ARG A 49 -23.31 -2.25 -26.95
C ARG A 49 -24.70 -1.61 -26.80
N LEU A 50 -25.48 -2.12 -25.84
CA LEU A 50 -26.81 -1.57 -25.57
C LEU A 50 -26.68 -0.17 -24.99
N SER A 51 -27.39 0.79 -25.59
CA SER A 51 -27.58 2.10 -24.99
C SER A 51 -28.69 2.04 -23.93
N GLU A 52 -28.79 3.09 -23.10
CA GLU A 52 -29.86 3.18 -22.10
C GLU A 52 -31.27 3.11 -22.74
N ALA A 53 -31.42 3.61 -23.97
CA ALA A 53 -32.67 3.56 -24.74
C ALA A 53 -33.02 2.14 -25.22
N ASP A 54 -32.02 1.27 -25.39
CA ASP A 54 -32.22 -0.13 -25.79
C ASP A 54 -32.61 -1.01 -24.59
N LEU A 55 -32.38 -0.58 -23.35
CA LEU A 55 -32.58 -1.46 -22.19
C LEU A 55 -34.04 -1.91 -21.97
N PRO A 56 -35.08 -1.07 -22.15
CA PRO A 56 -36.47 -1.49 -21.91
C PRO A 56 -36.92 -2.68 -22.77
N GLN A 57 -36.44 -2.79 -24.02
CA GLN A 57 -36.76 -3.94 -24.89
C GLN A 57 -36.02 -5.23 -24.48
N HIS A 58 -34.88 -5.11 -23.80
CA HIS A 58 -34.05 -6.24 -23.38
C HIS A 58 -34.31 -6.70 -21.94
N PHE A 59 -34.84 -5.81 -21.10
CA PHE A 59 -35.18 -6.03 -19.70
C PHE A 59 -36.66 -5.65 -19.44
N PRO A 60 -37.64 -6.43 -19.93
CA PRO A 60 -39.07 -6.07 -19.87
C PRO A 60 -39.72 -6.21 -18.48
N GLY A 61 -38.95 -6.48 -17.43
CA GLY A 61 -39.44 -6.52 -16.03
C GLY A 61 -39.72 -7.90 -15.44
N GLY A 62 -39.46 -8.99 -16.18
CA GLY A 62 -39.54 -10.36 -15.65
C GLY A 62 -38.23 -10.84 -14.98
N PRO A 63 -38.25 -12.03 -14.32
CA PRO A 63 -37.03 -12.66 -13.81
C PRO A 63 -35.99 -12.81 -14.93
N GLN A 64 -34.81 -12.23 -14.73
CA GLN A 64 -33.74 -12.19 -15.72
C GLN A 64 -32.42 -11.92 -15.01
N ASN A 65 -31.32 -12.39 -15.58
CA ASN A 65 -29.97 -12.08 -15.13
C ASN A 65 -29.38 -10.93 -15.95
N ILE A 66 -28.43 -10.23 -15.34
CA ILE A 66 -27.67 -9.13 -15.93
C ILE A 66 -26.22 -9.58 -16.01
N GLY A 67 -25.69 -9.65 -17.23
CA GLY A 67 -24.26 -9.77 -17.46
C GLY A 67 -23.64 -8.40 -17.73
N ILE A 68 -22.35 -8.26 -17.44
CA ILE A 68 -21.52 -7.18 -18.00
C ILE A 68 -20.40 -7.77 -18.83
N LEU A 69 -20.09 -7.14 -19.96
CA LEU A 69 -18.87 -7.45 -20.70
C LEU A 69 -17.67 -6.98 -19.87
N THR A 70 -16.64 -7.82 -19.75
CA THR A 70 -15.40 -7.48 -19.06
C THR A 70 -14.36 -6.92 -20.04
N GLY A 71 -13.37 -6.19 -19.54
CA GLY A 71 -12.30 -5.54 -20.29
C GLY A 71 -12.69 -4.20 -20.91
N GLU A 72 -12.11 -3.90 -22.07
CA GLU A 72 -12.30 -2.65 -22.82
C GLU A 72 -13.76 -2.18 -22.94
N PRO A 73 -14.76 -3.05 -23.24
CA PRO A 73 -16.15 -2.63 -23.40
C PRO A 73 -16.78 -1.95 -22.18
N SER A 74 -16.24 -2.19 -20.99
CA SER A 74 -16.74 -1.63 -19.72
C SER A 74 -15.73 -0.69 -19.08
N GLY A 75 -14.92 -0.01 -19.89
CA GLY A 75 -13.88 0.91 -19.42
C GLY A 75 -12.77 0.19 -18.65
N TRP A 76 -12.35 -0.97 -19.17
CA TRP A 76 -11.30 -1.83 -18.59
C TRP A 76 -11.66 -2.41 -17.20
N VAL A 77 -12.94 -2.66 -16.95
CA VAL A 77 -13.37 -3.42 -15.76
C VAL A 77 -13.20 -4.91 -16.00
N VAL A 78 -12.41 -5.57 -15.17
CA VAL A 78 -12.12 -7.01 -15.21
C VAL A 78 -12.64 -7.69 -13.95
N ASP A 79 -12.94 -8.97 -14.06
CA ASP A 79 -13.46 -9.79 -12.95
C ASP A 79 -12.45 -10.87 -12.57
N VAL A 80 -12.09 -10.95 -11.28
CA VAL A 80 -11.42 -12.11 -10.71
C VAL A 80 -12.51 -13.01 -10.11
N ASP A 81 -12.89 -14.04 -10.87
CA ASP A 81 -13.88 -15.06 -10.48
C ASP A 81 -13.18 -16.22 -9.78
N LEU A 82 -13.55 -16.48 -8.53
CA LEU A 82 -12.91 -17.42 -7.62
C LEU A 82 -13.86 -18.60 -7.37
N ASP A 83 -13.46 -19.77 -7.86
CA ASP A 83 -14.29 -20.96 -7.77
C ASP A 83 -13.91 -21.89 -6.61
N HIS A 84 -12.64 -21.94 -6.24
CA HIS A 84 -12.17 -22.83 -5.18
C HIS A 84 -12.16 -22.11 -3.81
N PRO A 85 -12.63 -22.72 -2.71
CA PRO A 85 -12.64 -22.08 -1.38
C PRO A 85 -11.29 -21.52 -0.97
N ARG A 86 -10.22 -22.30 -1.19
CA ARG A 86 -8.84 -21.86 -0.94
C ARG A 86 -8.42 -20.64 -1.77
N ALA A 87 -8.92 -20.50 -2.99
CA ALA A 87 -8.64 -19.31 -3.81
C ALA A 87 -9.34 -18.07 -3.25
N ILE A 88 -10.51 -18.22 -2.60
CA ILE A 88 -11.23 -17.14 -1.93
C ILE A 88 -10.46 -16.67 -0.69
N GLU A 89 -9.94 -17.60 0.12
CA GLU A 89 -9.09 -17.28 1.28
C GLU A 89 -7.84 -16.51 0.85
N LEU A 90 -7.09 -17.07 -0.10
CA LEU A 90 -5.88 -16.44 -0.62
C LEU A 90 -6.16 -15.08 -1.29
N ALA A 91 -7.34 -14.90 -1.87
CA ALA A 91 -7.74 -13.63 -2.47
C ALA A 91 -7.91 -12.51 -1.43
N ASP A 92 -8.32 -12.81 -0.19
CA ASP A 92 -8.37 -11.81 0.89
C ASP A 92 -6.98 -11.34 1.33
N GLU A 93 -5.98 -12.21 1.24
CA GLU A 93 -4.60 -11.92 1.65
C GLU A 93 -3.78 -11.28 0.53
N LEU A 94 -3.97 -11.74 -0.71
CA LEU A 94 -3.05 -11.46 -1.82
C LEU A 94 -3.59 -10.46 -2.84
N LEU A 95 -4.90 -10.42 -3.12
CA LEU A 95 -5.42 -9.46 -4.09
C LEU A 95 -5.47 -8.05 -3.48
N PRO A 96 -5.20 -6.99 -4.28
CA PRO A 96 -5.38 -5.62 -3.81
C PRO A 96 -6.82 -5.39 -3.34
N PRO A 97 -7.06 -4.60 -2.29
CA PRO A 97 -8.41 -4.35 -1.82
C PRO A 97 -9.24 -3.65 -2.91
N THR A 98 -10.47 -4.12 -3.12
CA THR A 98 -11.47 -3.47 -3.98
C THR A 98 -12.82 -3.48 -3.26
N PRO A 99 -13.60 -2.40 -3.29
CA PRO A 99 -14.93 -2.40 -2.67
C PRO A 99 -15.98 -3.08 -3.58
N ALA A 100 -15.70 -3.24 -4.88
CA ALA A 100 -16.60 -3.91 -5.83
C ALA A 100 -16.48 -5.44 -5.73
N VAL A 101 -16.98 -5.99 -4.61
CA VAL A 101 -16.99 -7.42 -4.30
C VAL A 101 -18.43 -7.91 -4.26
N PHE A 102 -18.67 -9.07 -4.86
CA PHE A 102 -19.97 -9.71 -4.84
C PHE A 102 -19.86 -11.24 -4.85
N GLY A 103 -20.96 -11.90 -4.56
CA GLY A 103 -21.05 -13.35 -4.54
C GLY A 103 -22.44 -13.80 -4.16
N ARG A 104 -22.53 -15.03 -3.65
CA ARG A 104 -23.79 -15.64 -3.21
C ARG A 104 -23.60 -16.33 -1.85
N PRO A 105 -24.67 -16.70 -1.12
CA PRO A 105 -24.55 -17.37 0.18
C PRO A 105 -23.59 -18.57 0.20
N GLY A 106 -23.70 -19.50 -0.74
CA GLY A 106 -22.81 -20.67 -0.83
C GLY A 106 -21.39 -20.38 -1.32
N LYS A 107 -21.10 -19.18 -1.82
CA LYS A 107 -19.75 -18.76 -2.24
C LYS A 107 -19.61 -17.24 -2.15
N MET A 108 -19.52 -16.75 -0.92
CA MET A 108 -19.42 -15.32 -0.63
C MET A 108 -18.12 -14.76 -1.20
N ARG A 109 -18.13 -13.48 -1.63
CA ARG A 109 -16.94 -12.76 -2.10
C ARG A 109 -16.14 -13.49 -3.21
N SER A 110 -16.84 -14.26 -4.04
CA SER A 110 -16.25 -15.05 -5.13
C SER A 110 -15.90 -14.21 -6.35
N HIS A 111 -16.48 -13.02 -6.49
CA HIS A 111 -16.16 -12.11 -7.58
C HIS A 111 -15.58 -10.81 -7.03
N ARG A 112 -14.49 -10.36 -7.63
CA ARG A 112 -13.83 -9.09 -7.30
C ARG A 112 -13.56 -8.32 -8.58
N LEU A 113 -14.23 -7.19 -8.73
CA LEU A 113 -14.03 -6.33 -9.89
C LEU A 113 -12.88 -5.35 -9.64
N TYR A 114 -12.07 -5.19 -10.68
CA TYR A 114 -11.00 -4.19 -10.75
C TYR A 114 -11.11 -3.38 -12.02
N ARG A 115 -10.61 -2.15 -11.99
CA ARG A 115 -10.38 -1.35 -13.18
C ARG A 115 -8.90 -1.37 -13.51
N VAL A 116 -8.54 -1.86 -14.69
CA VAL A 116 -7.13 -1.87 -15.14
C VAL A 116 -6.83 -0.71 -16.07
N SER A 117 -5.58 -0.24 -16.08
CA SER A 117 -5.12 0.89 -16.89
C SER A 117 -4.83 0.55 -18.36
N GLY A 118 -4.88 -0.74 -18.72
CA GLY A 118 -4.61 -1.22 -20.07
C GLY A 118 -4.95 -2.70 -20.26
N PRO A 119 -4.62 -3.28 -21.43
CA PRO A 119 -4.97 -4.65 -21.77
C PRO A 119 -4.41 -5.69 -20.79
N VAL A 120 -5.25 -6.65 -20.41
CA VAL A 120 -4.85 -7.85 -19.66
C VAL A 120 -5.51 -9.08 -20.28
N ALA A 121 -4.76 -10.17 -20.38
CA ALA A 121 -5.25 -11.40 -20.99
C ALA A 121 -6.19 -12.15 -20.04
N THR A 122 -7.29 -12.68 -20.60
CA THR A 122 -8.14 -13.62 -19.89
C THR A 122 -7.34 -14.88 -19.54
N THR A 123 -7.33 -15.25 -18.27
CA THR A 123 -6.55 -16.39 -17.76
C THR A 123 -7.45 -17.31 -16.94
N LYS A 124 -7.31 -18.62 -17.11
CA LYS A 124 -8.06 -19.62 -16.33
C LYS A 124 -7.08 -20.55 -15.64
N LYS A 125 -7.36 -20.88 -14.38
CA LYS A 125 -6.61 -21.89 -13.62
C LYS A 125 -7.56 -23.00 -13.24
N LYS A 126 -7.25 -24.21 -13.72
CA LYS A 126 -8.03 -25.42 -13.49
C LYS A 126 -7.16 -26.47 -12.82
N SER A 127 -7.72 -27.12 -11.82
CA SER A 127 -7.24 -28.36 -11.24
C SER A 127 -7.90 -29.54 -11.95
N LYS A 128 -7.16 -30.64 -12.03
CA LYS A 128 -7.60 -31.95 -12.52
C LYS A 128 -8.54 -32.64 -11.53
N SER A 129 -8.35 -32.43 -10.23
CA SER A 129 -9.13 -33.07 -9.15
C SER A 129 -10.28 -32.22 -8.63
N ALA A 130 -10.12 -30.88 -8.58
CA ALA A 130 -11.05 -29.94 -7.97
C ALA A 130 -11.78 -29.03 -8.98
N GLY A 131 -11.50 -29.15 -10.29
CA GLY A 131 -12.18 -28.39 -11.32
C GLY A 131 -11.65 -26.95 -11.47
N MET A 132 -12.52 -25.97 -11.65
CA MET A 132 -12.09 -24.57 -11.80
C MET A 132 -11.57 -24.02 -10.46
N ILE A 133 -10.40 -23.38 -10.48
CA ILE A 133 -9.84 -22.71 -9.31
C ILE A 133 -10.23 -21.23 -9.33
N LEU A 134 -9.89 -20.57 -10.44
CA LEU A 134 -10.19 -19.16 -10.67
C LEU A 134 -10.10 -18.79 -12.15
N GLU A 135 -10.67 -17.64 -12.50
CA GLU A 135 -10.54 -16.99 -13.79
C GLU A 135 -10.30 -15.48 -13.61
N LEU A 136 -9.30 -14.94 -14.32
CA LEU A 136 -9.24 -13.50 -14.61
C LEU A 136 -9.98 -13.27 -15.94
N ARG A 137 -11.15 -12.64 -15.90
CA ARG A 137 -11.99 -12.35 -17.05
C ARG A 137 -11.78 -10.92 -17.54
N SER A 138 -11.32 -10.82 -18.79
CA SER A 138 -11.06 -9.57 -19.50
C SER A 138 -11.79 -9.55 -20.85
N THR A 139 -11.38 -8.66 -21.77
CA THR A 139 -12.03 -8.43 -23.06
C THR A 139 -12.40 -9.74 -23.76
N GLY A 140 -13.69 -9.87 -24.14
CA GLY A 140 -14.26 -11.07 -24.75
C GLY A 140 -14.98 -12.02 -23.78
N CYS A 141 -14.94 -11.74 -22.47
CA CYS A 141 -15.71 -12.45 -21.44
C CYS A 141 -16.87 -11.60 -20.90
N GLN A 142 -17.79 -12.26 -20.18
CA GLN A 142 -18.84 -11.61 -19.39
C GLN A 142 -18.81 -12.12 -17.95
N THR A 143 -19.35 -11.33 -17.03
CA THR A 143 -19.65 -11.78 -15.67
C THR A 143 -21.08 -11.42 -15.27
N VAL A 144 -21.76 -12.36 -14.60
CA VAL A 144 -23.14 -12.18 -14.15
C VAL A 144 -23.12 -11.41 -12.83
N VAL A 145 -23.67 -10.20 -12.83
CA VAL A 145 -23.60 -9.26 -11.71
C VAL A 145 -24.92 -9.21 -10.92
N PRO A 146 -24.92 -8.73 -9.66
CA PRO A 146 -26.14 -8.51 -8.90
C PRO A 146 -27.15 -7.61 -9.66
N PRO A 147 -28.46 -7.72 -9.41
CA PRO A 147 -29.14 -8.63 -8.48
C PRO A 147 -29.53 -9.96 -9.14
N SER A 148 -28.70 -10.50 -10.05
CA SER A 148 -28.97 -11.77 -10.75
C SER A 148 -29.11 -12.97 -9.83
N THR A 149 -29.59 -14.09 -10.36
CA THR A 149 -29.69 -15.37 -9.64
C THR A 149 -28.73 -16.40 -10.23
N HIS A 150 -27.97 -17.08 -9.39
CA HIS A 150 -27.07 -18.16 -9.79
C HIS A 150 -27.87 -19.39 -10.26
N GLU A 151 -27.25 -20.29 -11.03
CA GLU A 151 -27.85 -21.56 -11.51
C GLU A 151 -28.31 -22.48 -10.36
N SER A 152 -27.82 -22.27 -9.13
CA SER A 152 -28.28 -22.95 -7.91
C SER A 152 -29.59 -22.40 -7.35
N GLY A 153 -30.12 -21.30 -7.90
CA GLY A 153 -31.24 -20.54 -7.35
C GLY A 153 -30.86 -19.51 -6.29
N GLU A 154 -29.57 -19.46 -5.88
CA GLU A 154 -29.10 -18.49 -4.90
C GLU A 154 -28.99 -17.08 -5.49
N PRO A 155 -29.40 -16.02 -4.75
CA PRO A 155 -29.24 -14.65 -5.20
C PRO A 155 -27.76 -14.23 -5.21
N ILE A 156 -27.37 -13.49 -6.24
CA ILE A 156 -26.05 -12.85 -6.35
C ILE A 156 -26.20 -11.42 -5.84
N ALA A 157 -25.42 -11.05 -4.83
CA ALA A 157 -25.53 -9.76 -4.15
C ALA A 157 -24.16 -9.08 -3.99
N TRP A 158 -24.16 -7.75 -4.06
CA TRP A 158 -23.01 -6.93 -3.69
C TRP A 158 -22.77 -7.02 -2.18
N GLU A 159 -21.50 -7.00 -1.78
CA GLU A 159 -21.14 -6.82 -0.38
C GLU A 159 -21.40 -5.38 0.06
N THR A 160 -21.13 -4.40 -0.82
CA THR A 160 -21.41 -2.99 -0.61
C THR A 160 -22.19 -2.45 -1.81
N ASP A 161 -23.43 -2.01 -1.60
CA ASP A 161 -24.21 -1.41 -2.69
C ASP A 161 -23.53 -0.13 -3.20
N GLY A 162 -23.54 0.06 -4.51
CA GLY A 162 -22.95 1.25 -5.10
C GLY A 162 -21.43 1.26 -5.20
N ALA A 163 -20.71 0.23 -4.75
CA ALA A 163 -19.26 0.19 -4.83
C ALA A 163 -18.71 0.29 -6.27
N GLU A 164 -17.53 0.91 -6.41
CA GLU A 164 -16.80 1.08 -7.66
C GLU A 164 -15.49 0.25 -7.67
N PRO A 165 -15.12 -0.39 -8.79
CA PRO A 165 -13.90 -1.18 -8.87
C PRO A 165 -12.64 -0.36 -8.59
N ALA A 166 -11.76 -0.87 -7.72
CA ALA A 166 -10.47 -0.24 -7.46
C ALA A 166 -9.55 -0.30 -8.71
N ALA A 167 -8.75 0.75 -8.90
CA ALA A 167 -7.76 0.80 -9.96
C ALA A 167 -6.54 -0.07 -9.63
N VAL A 168 -6.09 -0.89 -10.58
CA VAL A 168 -4.93 -1.77 -10.41
C VAL A 168 -4.14 -1.89 -11.71
N ASP A 169 -2.83 -2.05 -11.59
CA ASP A 169 -1.97 -2.37 -12.72
C ASP A 169 -2.28 -3.78 -13.29
N PRO A 170 -2.45 -3.93 -14.61
CA PRO A 170 -2.87 -5.21 -15.22
C PRO A 170 -1.88 -6.36 -14.99
N GLU A 171 -0.57 -6.10 -15.04
CA GLU A 171 0.45 -7.14 -14.84
C GLU A 171 0.55 -7.56 -13.39
N THR A 172 0.39 -6.61 -12.46
CA THR A 172 0.31 -6.89 -11.03
C THR A 172 -0.87 -7.78 -10.71
N LEU A 173 -2.07 -7.44 -11.23
CA LEU A 173 -3.26 -8.26 -11.03
C LEU A 173 -3.09 -9.66 -11.63
N ARG A 174 -2.57 -9.76 -12.85
CA ARG A 174 -2.29 -11.05 -13.52
C ARG A 174 -1.33 -11.91 -12.72
N ALA A 175 -0.24 -11.34 -12.22
CA ALA A 175 0.77 -12.07 -11.45
C ALA A 175 0.20 -12.63 -10.14
N ILE A 176 -0.60 -11.84 -9.42
CA ILE A 176 -1.24 -12.30 -8.17
C ILE A 176 -2.25 -13.41 -8.46
N VAL A 177 -3.08 -13.26 -9.49
CA VAL A 177 -4.03 -14.30 -9.90
C VAL A 177 -3.31 -15.60 -10.31
N GLU A 178 -2.17 -15.48 -10.99
CA GLU A 178 -1.33 -16.64 -11.32
C GLU A 178 -0.75 -17.31 -10.07
N ASP A 179 -0.31 -16.54 -9.10
CA ASP A 179 0.25 -17.03 -7.85
C ASP A 179 -0.80 -17.78 -7.03
N ILE A 180 -1.99 -17.19 -6.81
CA ILE A 180 -3.12 -17.84 -6.14
C ILE A 180 -3.42 -19.19 -6.79
N GLY A 181 -3.57 -19.22 -8.13
CA GLY A 181 -3.88 -20.45 -8.84
C GLY A 181 -2.75 -21.50 -8.76
N ASN A 182 -1.49 -21.07 -8.78
CA ASN A 182 -0.34 -21.97 -8.66
C ASN A 182 -0.20 -22.55 -7.24
N THR A 183 -0.48 -21.74 -6.21
CA THR A 183 -0.47 -22.16 -4.81
C THR A 183 -1.52 -23.23 -4.59
N VAL A 184 -2.76 -23.00 -5.02
CA VAL A 184 -3.83 -24.02 -4.92
C VAL A 184 -3.46 -25.31 -5.66
N LEU A 185 -2.90 -25.22 -6.88
CA LEU A 185 -2.46 -26.40 -7.63
C LEU A 185 -1.32 -27.17 -6.94
N THR A 186 -0.46 -26.47 -6.21
CA THR A 186 0.65 -27.08 -5.46
C THR A 186 0.12 -27.78 -4.20
N GLU A 187 -0.79 -27.14 -3.47
CA GLU A 187 -1.47 -27.73 -2.30
C GLU A 187 -2.28 -28.98 -2.68
N LEU A 188 -2.89 -29.01 -3.88
CA LEU A 188 -3.58 -30.17 -4.43
C LEU A 188 -2.63 -31.26 -4.98
N GLY A 189 -1.31 -31.04 -4.94
CA GLY A 189 -0.30 -31.99 -5.43
C GLY A 189 -0.25 -32.16 -6.96
N GLU A 190 -0.95 -31.31 -7.71
CA GLU A 190 -1.06 -31.41 -9.17
C GLU A 190 0.03 -30.63 -9.92
N LYS A 191 0.66 -29.70 -9.21
CA LYS A 191 1.89 -29.05 -9.62
C LYS A 191 2.97 -29.49 -8.66
N ALA A 192 4.08 -29.99 -9.19
CA ALA A 192 5.21 -30.35 -8.36
C ALA A 192 5.63 -29.13 -7.53
N ALA A 193 5.64 -29.29 -6.20
CA ALA A 193 6.33 -28.35 -5.33
C ALA A 193 7.74 -28.12 -5.91
N PRO A 194 8.23 -26.87 -5.94
CA PRO A 194 9.50 -26.55 -6.57
C PRO A 194 10.59 -27.51 -6.07
N LYS A 195 11.27 -28.20 -7.00
CA LYS A 195 12.21 -29.29 -6.67
C LYS A 195 13.37 -28.78 -5.80
N LEU A 196 13.47 -29.30 -4.57
CA LEU A 196 14.68 -29.26 -3.74
C LEU A 196 15.84 -29.92 -4.49
N ARG A 197 16.91 -29.16 -4.77
CA ARG A 197 18.09 -29.68 -5.50
C ARG A 197 19.05 -30.37 -4.53
N LYS A 198 19.40 -31.62 -4.87
CA LYS A 198 20.27 -32.55 -4.11
C LYS A 198 21.67 -32.01 -3.86
N ASP A 199 22.09 -32.15 -2.60
CA ASP A 199 23.43 -31.92 -2.05
C ASP A 199 24.53 -32.76 -2.69
N ARG A 200 25.72 -32.16 -2.81
CA ARG A 200 26.98 -32.89 -3.06
C ARG A 200 28.09 -32.47 -2.09
N ARG A 201 28.21 -33.32 -1.05
CA ARG A 201 29.40 -33.81 -0.33
C ARG A 201 30.21 -32.86 0.60
N SER A 202 29.81 -32.98 1.86
CA SER A 202 30.55 -33.05 3.14
C SER A 202 32.09 -33.08 3.18
N CYS A 203 32.63 -32.28 4.11
CA CYS A 203 33.84 -32.54 4.92
C CYS A 203 33.58 -32.06 6.37
N PRO A 204 34.37 -32.49 7.38
CA PRO A 204 33.89 -33.29 8.51
C PRO A 204 33.33 -32.50 9.70
N MET A 205 32.43 -33.18 10.42
CA MET A 205 31.73 -32.74 11.62
C MET A 205 32.66 -32.16 12.70
N GLN A 206 32.39 -30.93 13.09
CA GLN A 206 32.65 -30.46 14.45
C GLN A 206 31.35 -30.51 15.27
N PRO A 207 31.44 -30.69 16.60
CA PRO A 207 30.27 -30.95 17.43
C PRO A 207 29.36 -29.72 17.44
N HIS A 208 28.06 -29.95 17.22
CA HIS A 208 27.02 -28.94 17.36
C HIS A 208 27.11 -28.22 18.71
N PRO A 209 27.21 -26.88 18.75
CA PRO A 209 26.65 -26.10 19.84
C PRO A 209 25.12 -26.11 19.69
N PRO A 210 24.39 -25.94 20.80
CA PRO A 210 22.96 -26.22 20.85
C PRO A 210 22.17 -25.23 19.99
N GLN A 211 21.04 -25.71 19.49
CA GLN A 211 19.91 -24.99 18.90
C GLN A 211 20.02 -23.46 19.01
N ALA A 212 19.96 -22.76 17.86
CA ALA A 212 19.68 -21.34 17.87
C ALA A 212 18.40 -21.09 18.69
N ALA A 213 18.59 -20.26 19.70
CA ALA A 213 17.71 -20.00 20.82
C ALA A 213 16.30 -19.51 20.41
N PRO A 214 15.31 -19.53 21.34
CA PRO A 214 14.12 -18.70 21.20
C PRO A 214 14.54 -17.29 20.81
N SER A 215 13.89 -16.73 19.79
CA SER A 215 14.16 -15.40 19.25
C SER A 215 14.42 -14.40 20.38
N ALA A 216 15.53 -13.64 20.33
CA ALA A 216 16.00 -12.85 21.46
C ALA A 216 14.88 -11.96 22.08
N PRO A 217 14.82 -11.81 23.42
CA PRO A 217 13.82 -10.97 24.09
C PRO A 217 13.81 -9.56 23.51
N ARG A 218 12.62 -8.93 23.43
CA ARG A 218 12.42 -7.60 22.82
C ARG A 218 13.43 -6.54 23.30
N ALA A 219 13.77 -6.59 24.59
CA ALA A 219 14.77 -5.72 25.21
C ALA A 219 16.18 -5.86 24.60
N GLU A 220 16.60 -7.08 24.25
CA GLU A 220 17.93 -7.33 23.68
C GLU A 220 18.03 -6.81 22.24
N ARG A 221 16.95 -6.93 21.46
CA ARG A 221 16.87 -6.34 20.10
C ARG A 221 16.94 -4.82 20.15
N CYS A 222 16.21 -4.22 21.08
CA CYS A 222 16.27 -2.77 21.30
C CYS A 222 17.69 -2.32 21.68
N ARG A 223 18.39 -3.04 22.58
CA ARG A 223 19.79 -2.72 22.95
C ARG A 223 20.74 -2.75 21.76
N ASN A 224 20.61 -3.76 20.89
CA ASN A 224 21.41 -3.84 19.67
C ASN A 224 21.11 -2.71 18.68
N ALA A 225 19.85 -2.29 18.57
CA ALA A 225 19.47 -1.11 17.79
C ALA A 225 20.07 0.18 18.37
N LEU A 226 20.10 0.34 19.69
CA LEU A 226 20.70 1.49 20.36
C LEU A 226 22.22 1.58 20.11
N ARG A 227 22.94 0.47 20.24
CA ARG A 227 24.41 0.39 20.01
C ARG A 227 24.84 0.82 18.61
N ARG A 228 23.96 0.69 17.62
CA ARG A 228 24.23 1.03 16.20
C ARG A 228 23.94 2.49 15.87
N MET A 229 23.32 3.26 16.79
CA MET A 229 23.06 4.67 16.58
C MET A 229 24.39 5.44 16.53
N ARG A 230 24.78 5.88 15.33
CA ARG A 230 25.92 6.79 15.12
C ARG A 230 25.40 8.21 15.03
N MET A 231 25.14 8.83 16.19
CA MET A 231 24.72 10.23 16.29
C MET A 231 25.74 11.03 17.11
N THR A 232 26.15 12.18 16.60
CA THR A 232 27.00 13.14 17.32
C THR A 232 26.15 14.01 18.24
N ASP A 233 26.48 14.03 19.53
CA ASP A 233 25.79 14.88 20.51
C ASP A 233 26.19 16.34 20.31
N HIS A 234 25.30 17.15 19.74
CA HIS A 234 25.61 18.56 19.48
C HIS A 234 25.36 19.49 20.69
N LYS A 235 24.80 19.01 21.83
CA LYS A 235 24.46 19.84 23.00
C LYS A 235 24.59 19.17 24.38
N ASP A 236 23.55 18.48 24.83
CA ASP A 236 23.38 17.86 26.16
C ASP A 236 23.05 16.36 26.08
N GLY A 237 23.11 15.78 24.87
CA GLY A 237 22.68 14.41 24.58
C GLY A 237 21.15 14.21 24.49
N SER A 238 20.33 15.26 24.59
CA SER A 238 18.86 15.14 24.56
C SER A 238 18.31 14.57 23.24
N ALA A 239 18.93 14.89 22.11
CA ALA A 239 18.56 14.36 20.80
C ALA A 239 18.87 12.85 20.71
N ARG A 240 20.00 12.42 21.28
CA ARG A 240 20.38 11.00 21.32
C ARG A 240 19.53 10.22 22.32
N LEU A 241 19.16 10.83 23.44
CA LEU A 241 18.19 10.28 24.38
C LEU A 241 16.79 10.15 23.75
N PHE A 242 16.36 11.16 22.99
CA PHE A 242 15.09 11.10 22.27
C PHE A 242 15.09 10.02 21.18
N ALA A 243 16.19 9.90 20.42
CA ALA A 243 16.37 8.80 19.46
C ALA A 243 16.35 7.43 20.16
N ALA A 244 17.00 7.31 21.32
CA ALA A 244 16.96 6.10 22.13
C ALA A 244 15.54 5.76 22.60
N ALA A 245 14.80 6.76 23.09
CA ALA A 245 13.41 6.62 23.49
C ALA A 245 12.50 6.19 22.32
N CYS A 246 12.71 6.75 21.12
CA CYS A 246 12.01 6.31 19.91
C CYS A 246 12.26 4.83 19.62
N ARG A 247 13.52 4.35 19.72
CA ARG A 247 13.83 2.93 19.53
C ARG A 247 13.14 2.04 20.56
N CYS A 248 13.05 2.46 21.82
CA CYS A 248 12.34 1.71 22.85
C CYS A 248 10.83 1.62 22.58
N VAL A 249 10.20 2.70 22.12
CA VAL A 249 8.78 2.72 21.72
C VAL A 249 8.54 1.83 20.50
N GLU A 250 9.38 1.94 19.47
CA GLU A 250 9.29 1.10 18.27
C GLU A 250 9.41 -0.40 18.58
N HIS A 251 10.14 -0.78 19.64
CA HIS A 251 10.28 -2.18 20.08
C HIS A 251 9.25 -2.63 21.14
N ASP A 252 8.20 -1.83 21.39
CA ASP A 252 7.15 -2.12 22.37
C ASP A 252 7.68 -2.54 23.74
N LEU A 253 8.66 -1.82 24.27
CA LEU A 253 9.16 -2.05 25.62
C LEU A 253 8.21 -1.43 26.66
N ALA A 254 8.01 -2.13 27.77
CA ALA A 254 7.37 -1.55 28.93
C ALA A 254 8.27 -0.47 29.56
N ASP A 255 7.70 0.49 30.28
CA ASP A 255 8.43 1.65 30.83
C ASP A 255 9.68 1.25 31.64
N ASN A 256 9.58 0.19 32.46
CA ASN A 256 10.71 -0.31 33.27
C ASN A 256 11.81 -0.98 32.41
N GLU A 257 11.42 -1.68 31.34
CA GLU A 257 12.35 -2.31 30.40
C GLU A 257 13.04 -1.27 29.52
N ALA A 258 12.31 -0.23 29.09
CA ALA A 258 12.83 0.89 28.32
C ALA A 258 13.87 1.68 29.14
N LEU A 259 13.57 1.98 30.41
CA LEU A 259 14.52 2.62 31.34
C LEU A 259 15.79 1.79 31.52
N THR A 260 15.65 0.48 31.72
CA THR A 260 16.79 -0.43 31.86
C THR A 260 17.63 -0.47 30.57
N CYS A 261 16.99 -0.48 29.41
CA CYS A 261 17.63 -0.48 28.09
C CYS A 261 18.43 0.81 27.84
N ILE A 262 17.81 1.98 28.11
CA ILE A 262 18.44 3.29 27.97
C ILE A 262 19.61 3.46 28.95
N ARG A 263 19.48 3.01 30.20
CA ARG A 263 20.58 3.03 31.18
C ARG A 263 21.74 2.14 30.77
N THR A 264 21.46 0.94 30.27
CA THR A 264 22.50 0.03 29.78
C THR A 264 23.24 0.65 28.60
N TYR A 265 22.52 1.30 27.68
CA TYR A 265 23.12 2.06 26.59
C TYR A 265 23.95 3.25 27.10
N ALA A 266 23.47 3.99 28.12
CA ALA A 266 24.19 5.10 28.72
C ALA A 266 25.50 4.66 29.41
N CYS A 267 25.56 3.45 29.96
CA CYS A 267 26.81 2.90 30.50
C CYS A 267 27.85 2.61 29.42
N GLU A 268 27.41 2.19 28.22
CA GLU A 268 28.29 1.90 27.09
C GLU A 268 28.70 3.18 26.34
N GLN A 269 27.77 4.13 26.21
CA GLN A 269 27.99 5.44 25.60
C GLN A 269 27.41 6.56 26.49
N PRO A 270 28.23 7.10 27.42
CA PRO A 270 27.79 8.13 28.36
C PRO A 270 27.20 9.35 27.66
N PHE A 271 26.04 9.79 28.12
CA PHE A 271 25.50 11.10 27.78
C PHE A 271 26.33 12.21 28.42
N GLN A 272 26.28 13.40 27.84
CA GLN A 272 27.00 14.58 28.36
C GLN A 272 26.51 15.01 29.75
N ARG A 273 25.31 14.59 30.16
CA ARG A 273 24.72 14.80 31.49
C ARG A 273 23.98 13.53 31.95
N GLU A 274 23.90 13.32 33.25
CA GLU A 274 23.03 12.31 33.87
C GLU A 274 21.55 12.72 33.81
N TRP A 275 20.72 11.81 33.30
CA TRP A 275 19.27 11.98 33.18
C TRP A 275 18.56 11.17 34.25
N SER A 276 17.55 11.76 34.89
CA SER A 276 16.70 11.06 35.86
C SER A 276 15.66 10.18 35.19
N ASP A 277 15.11 9.20 35.90
CA ASP A 277 14.07 8.31 35.37
C ASP A 277 12.81 9.06 34.94
N GLY A 278 12.46 10.13 35.67
CA GLY A 278 11.34 11.00 35.31
C GLY A 278 11.56 11.73 33.98
N GLU A 279 12.77 12.24 33.73
CA GLU A 279 13.13 12.90 32.47
C GLU A 279 13.17 11.90 31.31
N MET A 280 13.69 10.68 31.52
CA MET A 280 13.70 9.62 30.50
C MET A 280 12.28 9.17 30.14
N LEU A 281 11.38 9.01 31.12
CA LEU A 281 9.97 8.69 30.89
C LEU A 281 9.25 9.80 30.12
N GLN A 282 9.53 11.06 30.44
CA GLN A 282 8.97 12.19 29.69
C GLN A 282 9.41 12.14 28.21
N ARG A 283 10.66 11.76 27.93
CA ARG A 283 11.16 11.55 26.56
C ARG A 283 10.51 10.34 25.87
N LEU A 284 10.23 9.26 26.59
CA LEU A 284 9.43 8.13 26.08
C LEU A 284 8.02 8.57 25.67
N ARG A 285 7.33 9.36 26.50
CA ARG A 285 6.01 9.92 26.14
C ARG A 285 6.08 10.84 24.92
N GLN A 286 7.11 11.68 24.80
CA GLN A 286 7.34 12.49 23.60
C GLN A 286 7.57 11.61 22.35
N ALA A 287 8.27 10.49 22.50
CA ALA A 287 8.52 9.55 21.42
C ALA A 287 7.24 8.81 20.96
N GLU A 288 6.30 8.52 21.86
CA GLU A 288 4.99 7.92 21.53
C GLU A 288 4.13 8.80 20.61
N HIS A 289 4.30 10.13 20.67
CA HIS A 289 3.65 11.05 19.73
C HIS A 289 4.29 11.03 18.33
N ARG A 290 5.49 10.47 18.19
CA ARG A 290 6.27 10.48 16.93
C ARG A 290 6.39 9.10 16.28
N CYS A 291 6.41 8.04 17.07
CA CYS A 291 6.64 6.68 16.65
C CYS A 291 5.47 5.78 17.06
N VAL A 292 5.17 4.76 16.25
CA VAL A 292 4.12 3.79 16.58
C VAL A 292 4.70 2.71 17.47
N ARG A 293 4.05 2.43 18.61
CA ARG A 293 4.48 1.40 19.54
C ARG A 293 4.49 0.04 18.86
N GLY A 294 5.63 -0.66 18.91
CA GLY A 294 5.82 -1.96 18.27
C GLY A 294 6.06 -1.93 16.76
N GLU A 295 6.24 -0.76 16.13
CA GLU A 295 6.55 -0.65 14.69
C GLU A 295 7.77 -1.46 14.26
N ALA A 296 8.82 -1.52 15.08
CA ALA A 296 10.01 -2.33 14.79
C ALA A 296 9.78 -3.82 15.02
N LEU A 297 8.73 -4.22 15.74
CA LEU A 297 8.35 -5.63 15.92
C LEU A 297 7.26 -6.07 14.93
N GLN A 298 6.66 -5.14 14.19
CA GLN A 298 5.66 -5.46 13.18
C GLN A 298 6.33 -6.08 11.96
N ALA A 299 6.37 -7.41 11.97
CA ALA A 299 6.58 -8.18 10.76
C ALA A 299 5.42 -7.97 9.77
N ASP A 300 5.69 -8.11 8.48
CA ASP A 300 4.64 -8.34 7.49
C ASP A 300 3.89 -9.66 7.76
N ALA A 301 2.82 -9.93 7.00
CA ALA A 301 2.01 -11.15 7.14
C ALA A 301 2.81 -12.47 7.04
N ALA A 302 4.07 -12.40 6.61
CA ALA A 302 5.00 -13.52 6.46
C ALA A 302 6.12 -13.56 7.53
N GLY A 303 6.11 -12.69 8.54
CA GLY A 303 7.14 -12.70 9.60
C GLY A 303 8.41 -11.90 9.28
N LEU A 304 8.44 -11.12 8.19
CA LEU A 304 9.61 -10.40 7.68
C LEU A 304 9.58 -8.90 8.04
N ALA A 305 10.75 -8.28 8.18
CA ALA A 305 10.87 -6.83 8.40
C ALA A 305 10.27 -6.04 7.23
N ARG A 306 9.42 -5.05 7.53
CA ARG A 306 8.71 -4.27 6.51
C ARG A 306 9.68 -3.56 5.56
N LEU A 307 9.32 -3.54 4.27
CA LEU A 307 10.05 -2.74 3.27
C LEU A 307 9.98 -1.25 3.61
N GLY A 308 11.12 -0.58 3.58
CA GLY A 308 11.28 0.79 4.05
C GLY A 308 11.46 0.91 5.58
N ALA A 309 11.34 -0.17 6.34
CA ALA A 309 11.70 -0.20 7.76
C ALA A 309 13.12 -0.72 7.96
N ARG A 310 13.66 -0.50 9.16
CA ARG A 310 14.95 -1.08 9.55
C ARG A 310 14.71 -2.47 10.08
N ASP A 311 15.52 -3.42 9.61
CA ASP A 311 15.51 -4.77 10.15
C ASP A 311 15.89 -4.74 11.64
N PRO A 312 15.15 -5.41 12.53
CA PRO A 312 15.40 -5.35 13.98
C PRO A 312 16.75 -5.93 14.37
N ASP A 313 17.21 -6.94 13.64
CA ASP A 313 18.38 -7.72 14.01
C ASP A 313 19.68 -7.08 13.48
N THR A 314 19.66 -6.45 12.30
CA THR A 314 20.82 -5.76 11.69
C THR A 314 20.78 -4.24 11.82
N GLY A 315 19.60 -3.64 12.05
CA GLY A 315 19.38 -2.19 12.09
C GLY A 315 19.50 -1.51 10.72
N ARG A 316 19.77 -2.26 9.65
CA ARG A 316 19.93 -1.75 8.28
C ARG A 316 18.55 -1.62 7.62
N LEU A 317 18.45 -0.70 6.68
CA LEU A 317 17.19 -0.43 5.99
C LEU A 317 16.88 -1.57 5.02
N VAL A 318 15.69 -2.16 5.09
CA VAL A 318 15.28 -3.20 4.15
C VAL A 318 14.52 -2.58 2.99
N LEU A 319 15.09 -2.66 1.81
CA LEU A 319 14.55 -2.08 0.59
C LEU A 319 14.30 -3.16 -0.47
N SER A 320 13.48 -2.81 -1.45
CA SER A 320 13.21 -3.66 -2.61
C SER A 320 13.69 -2.96 -3.87
N PRO A 321 14.45 -3.64 -4.74
CA PRO A 321 14.84 -3.08 -6.04
C PRO A 321 13.64 -2.90 -6.98
N ARG A 322 12.50 -3.55 -6.68
CA ARG A 322 11.27 -3.49 -7.49
C ARG A 322 10.21 -2.57 -6.90
N ARG A 323 10.07 -2.54 -5.56
CA ARG A 323 9.12 -1.67 -4.87
C ARG A 323 9.84 -0.39 -4.42
N THR A 324 9.80 0.62 -5.28
CA THR A 324 10.52 1.88 -5.08
C THR A 324 9.78 2.89 -4.21
N LEU A 325 8.46 2.76 -3.99
CA LEU A 325 7.70 3.69 -3.13
C LEU A 325 8.16 3.65 -1.65
N PRO A 326 8.30 2.46 -1.01
CA PRO A 326 8.89 2.40 0.33
C PRO A 326 10.32 2.94 0.39
N THR A 327 11.07 2.83 -0.72
CA THR A 327 12.41 3.42 -0.85
C THR A 327 12.34 4.95 -0.84
N ALA A 328 11.41 5.54 -1.60
CA ALA A 328 11.19 6.98 -1.62
C ALA A 328 10.72 7.52 -0.26
N GLU A 329 9.76 6.86 0.37
CA GLU A 329 9.26 7.21 1.71
C GLU A 329 10.36 7.15 2.76
N ALA A 330 11.16 6.07 2.76
CA ALA A 330 12.28 5.92 3.68
C ALA A 330 13.36 6.99 3.46
N PHE A 331 13.66 7.31 2.20
CA PHE A 331 14.66 8.34 1.87
C PHE A 331 14.21 9.73 2.32
N VAL A 332 12.97 10.12 1.99
CA VAL A 332 12.40 11.40 2.41
C VAL A 332 12.32 11.48 3.92
N ARG A 333 11.85 10.42 4.59
CA ARG A 333 11.77 10.36 6.05
C ARG A 333 13.13 10.52 6.72
N GLN A 334 14.19 9.97 6.14
CA GLN A 334 15.54 10.01 6.72
C GLN A 334 16.25 11.34 6.49
N PHE A 335 16.12 11.94 5.30
CA PHE A 335 16.94 13.11 4.92
C PHE A 335 16.15 14.40 4.72
N HIS A 336 14.86 14.32 4.42
CA HIS A 336 14.05 15.45 3.95
C HIS A 336 12.77 15.66 4.77
N MET A 337 12.92 15.60 6.09
CA MET A 337 11.86 15.87 7.06
C MET A 337 12.28 16.94 8.06
N HIS A 338 11.33 17.81 8.37
CA HIS A 338 11.32 18.75 9.49
C HIS A 338 10.12 18.43 10.39
N PRO A 339 10.10 18.83 11.67
CA PRO A 339 8.92 18.68 12.53
C PRO A 339 7.63 19.19 11.89
N ASP A 340 7.70 20.31 11.17
CA ASP A 340 6.54 20.97 10.56
C ASP A 340 6.19 20.46 9.14
N GLY A 341 6.98 19.56 8.55
CA GLY A 341 6.68 19.08 7.20
C GLY A 341 7.88 18.55 6.40
N ARG A 342 7.63 18.24 5.13
CA ARG A 342 8.64 17.74 4.19
C ARG A 342 9.49 18.88 3.67
N THR A 343 10.80 18.66 3.54
CA THR A 343 11.75 19.70 3.09
C THR A 343 12.19 19.54 1.63
N LEU A 344 11.61 18.59 0.88
CA LEU A 344 11.97 18.34 -0.52
C LEU A 344 10.73 18.16 -1.42
N PRO A 345 10.01 19.23 -1.84
CA PRO A 345 8.96 19.15 -2.84
C PRO A 345 9.50 19.05 -4.28
N SER A 346 8.70 18.41 -5.14
CA SER A 346 8.88 18.34 -6.59
C SER A 346 7.83 19.23 -7.25
N TYR A 347 8.25 20.37 -7.81
CA TYR A 347 7.39 21.40 -8.37
C TYR A 347 7.88 21.83 -9.75
N ALA A 348 6.97 21.91 -10.73
CA ALA A 348 7.28 22.28 -12.11
C ALA A 348 8.44 21.49 -12.76
N GLY A 349 8.62 20.23 -12.37
CA GLY A 349 9.70 19.36 -12.87
C GLY A 349 11.05 19.55 -12.15
N LEU A 350 11.14 20.48 -11.21
CA LEU A 350 12.33 20.73 -10.40
C LEU A 350 12.16 20.11 -9.00
N LEU A 351 13.27 19.67 -8.42
CA LEU A 351 13.34 19.32 -7.01
C LEU A 351 13.87 20.52 -6.23
N LEU A 352 13.17 20.90 -5.17
CA LEU A 352 13.52 22.06 -4.38
C LEU A 352 13.80 21.59 -2.95
N GLU A 353 14.93 21.97 -2.36
CA GLU A 353 15.25 21.67 -0.95
C GLU A 353 15.07 22.93 -0.10
N TRP A 354 14.44 22.76 1.06
CA TRP A 354 14.22 23.84 2.01
C TRP A 354 15.51 24.21 2.73
N ARG A 355 15.95 25.46 2.58
CA ARG A 355 17.14 26.04 3.22
C ARG A 355 16.86 27.51 3.54
N ASP A 356 17.22 27.96 4.75
CA ASP A 356 17.07 29.35 5.17
C ASP A 356 15.66 29.93 4.92
N ASN A 357 14.62 29.14 5.25
CA ASN A 357 13.21 29.48 5.09
C ASN A 357 12.74 29.71 3.64
N ARG A 358 13.46 29.16 2.65
CA ARG A 358 13.08 29.17 1.24
C ARG A 358 13.39 27.85 0.57
N TYR A 359 12.76 27.61 -0.57
CA TYR A 359 13.00 26.46 -1.43
C TYR A 359 13.97 26.81 -2.55
N VAL A 360 15.11 26.12 -2.56
CA VAL A 360 16.18 26.30 -3.54
C VAL A 360 16.26 25.07 -4.42
N GLU A 361 16.48 25.26 -5.71
CA GLU A 361 16.67 24.15 -6.64
C GLU A 361 17.86 23.27 -6.23
N VAL A 362 17.63 21.97 -6.27
CA VAL A 362 18.66 20.96 -6.06
C VAL A 362 18.76 20.10 -7.30
N GLU A 363 19.98 20.00 -7.81
CA GLU A 363 20.31 19.16 -8.96
C GLU A 363 20.10 17.68 -8.65
N ASP A 364 19.64 16.93 -9.66
CA ASP A 364 19.47 15.48 -9.55
C ASP A 364 20.76 14.76 -9.15
N GLU A 365 21.91 15.22 -9.62
CA GLU A 365 23.20 14.63 -9.28
C GLU A 365 23.54 14.75 -7.79
N THR A 366 23.11 15.85 -7.14
CA THR A 366 23.28 16.02 -5.68
C THR A 366 22.47 14.97 -4.92
N LEU A 367 21.25 14.67 -5.37
CA LEU A 367 20.42 13.63 -4.77
C LEU A 367 20.97 12.23 -5.08
N ARG A 368 21.43 11.98 -6.31
CA ARG A 368 22.07 10.70 -6.70
C ARG A 368 23.31 10.42 -5.87
N GLN A 369 24.13 11.43 -5.59
CA GLN A 369 25.32 11.31 -4.74
C GLN A 369 24.98 10.84 -3.32
N ARG A 370 23.83 11.26 -2.76
CA ARG A 370 23.34 10.79 -1.45
C ARG A 370 22.65 9.44 -1.54
N LEU A 371 21.86 9.22 -2.59
CA LEU A 371 21.04 8.03 -2.78
C LEU A 371 21.89 6.78 -3.07
N HIS A 372 22.99 6.92 -3.81
CA HIS A 372 23.85 5.80 -4.18
C HIS A 372 24.49 5.06 -2.99
N PRO A 373 25.23 5.73 -2.06
CA PRO A 373 25.77 5.06 -0.89
C PRO A 373 24.67 4.58 0.07
N TRP A 374 23.55 5.30 0.16
CA TRP A 374 22.44 4.92 1.01
C TRP A 374 21.73 3.64 0.55
N LEU A 375 21.54 3.47 -0.77
CA LEU A 375 21.04 2.23 -1.34
C LEU A 375 22.03 1.08 -1.16
N HIS A 376 23.34 1.33 -1.23
CA HIS A 376 24.35 0.28 -1.04
C HIS A 376 24.42 -0.23 0.40
N ASP A 377 24.16 0.64 1.38
CA ASP A 377 24.09 0.27 2.81
C ASP A 377 22.79 -0.47 3.18
N ALA A 378 21.78 -0.45 2.31
CA ALA A 378 20.52 -1.14 2.53
C ALA A 378 20.65 -2.66 2.38
N LEU A 379 19.70 -3.37 2.98
CA LEU A 379 19.45 -4.79 2.78
C LEU A 379 18.29 -4.96 1.80
N ARG A 380 18.21 -6.15 1.21
CA ARG A 380 17.06 -6.61 0.46
C ARG A 380 16.77 -8.05 0.85
N TYR A 381 15.51 -8.44 0.75
CA TYR A 381 15.20 -9.86 0.80
C TYR A 381 15.62 -10.54 -0.50
N VAL A 382 16.48 -11.55 -0.35
CA VAL A 382 16.81 -12.50 -1.39
C VAL A 382 16.25 -13.84 -0.97
N TYR A 383 15.48 -14.43 -1.85
CA TYR A 383 15.00 -15.79 -1.65
C TYR A 383 16.17 -16.75 -1.77
N ASN A 384 16.62 -17.32 -0.65
CA ASN A 384 17.68 -18.31 -0.67
C ASN A 384 17.08 -19.66 -1.08
N LYS A 385 17.41 -20.08 -2.30
CA LYS A 385 16.92 -21.31 -2.92
C LYS A 385 17.38 -22.59 -2.20
N ALA A 386 18.36 -22.51 -1.30
CA ALA A 386 18.86 -23.62 -0.52
C ALA A 386 18.11 -23.81 0.81
N THR A 387 17.74 -22.72 1.48
CA THR A 387 17.02 -22.74 2.78
C THR A 387 15.51 -22.61 2.62
N GLY A 388 15.03 -22.10 1.49
CA GLY A 388 13.60 -21.89 1.22
C GLY A 388 13.02 -20.67 1.96
N GLU A 389 13.86 -19.89 2.62
CA GLU A 389 13.51 -18.71 3.40
C GLU A 389 13.95 -17.41 2.70
N MET A 390 13.32 -16.30 3.11
CA MET A 390 13.71 -14.97 2.67
C MET A 390 14.85 -14.47 3.55
N GLU A 391 16.07 -14.50 3.01
CA GLU A 391 17.25 -14.05 3.71
C GLU A 391 17.56 -12.59 3.35
N LEU A 392 18.04 -11.84 4.34
CA LEU A 392 18.53 -10.49 4.09
C LEU A 392 19.91 -10.58 3.46
N ALA A 393 20.04 -10.01 2.27
CA ALA A 393 21.31 -9.81 1.58
C ALA A 393 21.54 -8.33 1.31
N ASP A 394 22.76 -7.97 0.93
CA ASP A 394 23.08 -6.59 0.55
C ASP A 394 22.26 -6.13 -0.66
N PHE A 395 21.83 -4.88 -0.61
CA PHE A 395 21.13 -4.26 -1.71
C PHE A 395 22.12 -3.90 -2.83
N GLU A 396 21.95 -4.57 -3.97
CA GLU A 396 22.77 -4.35 -5.18
C GLU A 396 22.36 -3.04 -5.87
N ALA A 397 22.84 -1.91 -5.34
CA ALA A 397 22.64 -0.60 -5.93
C ALA A 397 23.33 -0.51 -7.31
N ASN A 398 22.55 -0.24 -8.35
CA ASN A 398 23.00 0.01 -9.70
C ASN A 398 22.36 1.30 -10.27
N PRO A 399 22.87 1.86 -11.39
CA PRO A 399 22.32 3.09 -11.96
C PRO A 399 20.81 3.03 -12.26
N GLY A 400 20.30 1.84 -12.62
CA GLY A 400 18.87 1.61 -12.85
C GLY A 400 18.03 1.72 -11.57
N THR A 401 18.47 1.10 -10.47
CA THR A 401 17.77 1.20 -9.18
C THR A 401 17.82 2.61 -8.61
N VAL A 402 18.93 3.33 -8.79
CA VAL A 402 19.07 4.73 -8.38
C VAL A 402 18.12 5.62 -9.19
N LYS A 403 18.06 5.43 -10.51
CA LYS A 403 17.14 6.17 -11.39
C LYS A 403 15.68 5.92 -10.98
N GLY A 404 15.28 4.66 -10.82
CA GLY A 404 13.91 4.31 -10.42
C GLY A 404 13.52 4.84 -9.04
N ALA A 405 14.45 4.80 -8.08
CA ALA A 405 14.24 5.40 -6.77
C ALA A 405 14.08 6.94 -6.86
N LEU A 406 14.90 7.63 -7.64
CA LEU A 406 14.79 9.09 -7.83
C LEU A 406 13.47 9.50 -8.52
N GLU A 407 13.05 8.77 -9.55
CA GLU A 407 11.75 9.01 -10.22
C GLU A 407 10.59 8.83 -9.24
N THR A 408 10.68 7.81 -8.37
CA THR A 408 9.65 7.56 -7.35
C THR A 408 9.67 8.62 -6.25
N ILE A 409 10.84 9.12 -5.85
CA ILE A 409 10.97 10.26 -4.92
C ILE A 409 10.27 11.48 -5.51
N ARG A 410 10.55 11.83 -6.77
CA ARG A 410 9.90 12.96 -7.48
C ARG A 410 8.37 12.85 -7.48
N ALA A 411 7.84 11.66 -7.71
CA ALA A 411 6.40 11.41 -7.67
C ALA A 411 5.83 11.51 -6.25
N HIS A 412 6.51 10.93 -5.24
CA HIS A 412 6.06 10.91 -3.86
C HIS A 412 5.99 12.30 -3.22
N VAL A 413 6.89 13.20 -3.62
CA VAL A 413 6.97 14.58 -3.10
C VAL A 413 6.39 15.63 -4.06
N HIS A 414 5.59 15.19 -5.03
CA HIS A 414 5.01 16.08 -6.03
C HIS A 414 4.04 17.10 -5.41
N VAL A 415 4.27 18.37 -5.73
CA VAL A 415 3.35 19.48 -5.45
C VAL A 415 2.67 19.88 -6.77
N PRO A 416 1.33 19.87 -6.85
CA PRO A 416 0.62 20.23 -8.08
C PRO A 416 0.98 21.64 -8.56
N ALA A 417 1.06 21.82 -9.88
CA ALA A 417 1.33 23.13 -10.49
C ALA A 417 0.27 24.20 -10.16
N ALA A 418 -0.93 23.78 -9.72
CA ALA A 418 -1.97 24.69 -9.26
C ALA A 418 -1.58 25.46 -7.98
N VAL A 419 -0.64 24.94 -7.18
CA VAL A 419 -0.10 25.63 -6.01
C VAL A 419 0.88 26.70 -6.50
N THR A 420 0.56 27.97 -6.26
CA THR A 420 1.40 29.09 -6.69
C THR A 420 2.13 29.67 -5.47
N PRO A 421 3.48 29.65 -5.41
CA PRO A 421 4.20 30.25 -4.29
C PRO A 421 4.01 31.79 -4.27
N PRO A 422 3.86 32.42 -3.09
CA PRO A 422 3.91 31.82 -1.76
C PRO A 422 2.60 31.10 -1.37
N ALA A 423 2.71 29.87 -0.86
CA ALA A 423 1.55 29.06 -0.45
C ALA A 423 1.87 28.15 0.74
N TRP A 424 0.85 27.72 1.48
CA TRP A 424 0.98 26.69 2.51
C TRP A 424 0.84 25.29 1.90
N LEU A 425 1.76 24.38 2.22
CA LEU A 425 1.74 22.98 1.77
C LEU A 425 0.89 22.09 2.69
N ASN A 426 0.60 22.54 3.90
CA ASN A 426 -0.29 21.88 4.84
C ASN A 426 -1.70 22.52 4.81
N GLN A 427 -2.71 21.76 5.23
CA GLN A 427 -4.11 22.21 5.28
C GLN A 427 -4.47 22.73 6.68
N ASP A 428 -3.65 23.60 7.26
CA ASP A 428 -3.93 24.18 8.58
C ASP A 428 -4.72 25.49 8.45
N ALA A 429 -5.99 25.46 8.84
CA ALA A 429 -6.89 26.61 8.77
C ALA A 429 -6.53 27.75 9.74
N ALA A 430 -5.63 27.52 10.71
CA ALA A 430 -5.19 28.54 11.66
C ALA A 430 -4.06 29.44 11.12
N GLN A 431 -3.53 29.13 9.94
CA GLN A 431 -2.41 29.87 9.34
C GLN A 431 -2.88 31.14 8.62
N PRO A 432 -2.13 32.25 8.71
CA PRO A 432 -2.46 33.46 7.97
C PRO A 432 -2.29 33.23 6.47
N PRO A 433 -2.97 33.99 5.60
CA PRO A 433 -2.75 33.92 4.15
C PRO A 433 -1.26 34.08 3.81
N ALA A 434 -0.70 33.18 3.00
CA ALA A 434 0.73 33.18 2.68
C ALA A 434 1.19 34.47 1.98
N SER A 435 0.28 35.15 1.27
CA SER A 435 0.50 36.45 0.64
C SER A 435 0.69 37.61 1.64
N GLU A 436 0.30 37.44 2.90
CA GLU A 436 0.38 38.45 3.95
C GLU A 436 1.59 38.21 4.89
N VAL A 437 2.46 37.27 4.53
CA VAL A 437 3.63 36.90 5.31
C VAL A 437 4.90 37.44 4.66
N LEU A 438 5.73 38.11 5.45
CA LEU A 438 7.09 38.49 5.08
C LEU A 438 8.06 37.39 5.53
N PHE A 439 8.88 36.91 4.60
CA PHE A 439 9.79 35.78 4.82
C PHE A 439 11.21 36.27 5.15
N GLY A 440 11.66 36.05 6.38
CA GLY A 440 13.07 36.19 6.77
C GLY A 440 13.76 34.82 6.82
N LYS A 441 15.10 34.79 6.85
CA LYS A 441 15.88 33.52 6.90
C LYS A 441 15.55 32.59 8.06
N THR A 442 15.15 33.14 9.20
CA THR A 442 14.91 32.38 10.45
C THR A 442 13.53 32.65 11.06
N TRP A 443 12.75 33.54 10.47
CA TRP A 443 11.47 34.01 11.01
C TRP A 443 10.50 34.37 9.89
N ASN A 444 9.23 34.39 10.22
CA ASN A 444 8.14 34.85 9.37
C ASN A 444 7.36 35.92 10.13
N LEU A 445 6.93 36.97 9.44
CA LEU A 445 6.12 38.06 10.00
C LEU A 445 4.79 38.14 9.26
N HIS A 446 3.69 37.95 9.98
CA HIS A 446 2.38 38.28 9.46
C HIS A 446 2.21 39.81 9.46
N ILE A 447 2.21 40.42 8.27
CA ILE A 447 2.25 41.88 8.08
C ILE A 447 1.06 42.58 8.76
N PRO A 448 -0.20 42.11 8.61
CA PRO A 448 -1.36 42.79 9.19
C PRO A 448 -1.37 42.83 10.71
N THR A 449 -0.91 41.77 11.38
CA THR A 449 -0.99 41.68 12.85
C THR A 449 0.34 41.94 13.55
N GLY A 450 1.44 42.09 12.80
CA GLY A 450 2.79 42.18 13.36
C GLY A 450 3.27 40.91 14.07
N ARG A 451 2.57 39.77 13.90
CA ARG A 451 2.88 38.53 14.61
C ARG A 451 4.10 37.86 13.97
N VAL A 452 5.13 37.63 14.77
CA VAL A 452 6.31 36.85 14.36
C VAL A 452 6.14 35.38 14.73
N PHE A 453 6.53 34.49 13.83
CA PHE A 453 6.52 33.04 14.04
C PHE A 453 7.75 32.40 13.38
N PRO A 454 8.16 31.19 13.77
CA PRO A 454 9.41 30.59 13.29
C PRO A 454 9.36 30.27 11.79
N ALA A 455 10.56 30.17 11.18
CA ALA A 455 10.74 29.61 9.85
C ALA A 455 10.17 28.19 9.78
N THR A 456 9.47 27.86 8.69
CA THR A 456 8.83 26.56 8.55
C THR A 456 8.77 26.09 7.09
N PRO A 457 9.06 24.81 6.80
CA PRO A 457 8.89 24.24 5.47
C PRO A 457 7.42 24.03 5.09
N ALA A 458 6.47 24.22 6.01
CA ALA A 458 5.07 24.26 5.63
C ALA A 458 4.76 25.42 4.66
N LEU A 459 5.61 26.47 4.65
CA LEU A 459 5.46 27.65 3.81
C LEU A 459 6.32 27.52 2.54
N PHE A 460 5.66 27.31 1.40
CA PHE A 460 6.29 27.18 0.09
C PHE A 460 6.59 28.55 -0.51
N THR A 461 7.83 29.01 -0.34
CA THR A 461 8.37 30.24 -0.94
C THR A 461 9.75 29.98 -1.56
N THR A 462 10.07 30.65 -2.66
CA THR A 462 11.38 30.58 -3.34
C THR A 462 12.33 31.71 -2.92
N SER A 463 11.86 32.67 -2.13
CA SER A 463 12.62 33.84 -1.70
C SER A 463 12.44 34.11 -0.20
N ALA A 464 13.54 34.46 0.46
CA ALA A 464 13.57 34.93 1.84
C ALA A 464 14.63 36.04 1.97
N LEU A 465 14.31 37.08 2.76
CA LEU A 465 15.10 38.30 2.97
C LEU A 465 16.37 38.06 3.80
#